data_AF-A0A937TV21-F1
#
_entry.id   AF-A0A937TV21-F1
#
_cell.length_a   1.000
_cell.length_b   1.000
_cell.length_c   1.000
_cell.angle_alpha   90.00
_cell.angle_beta   90.00
_cell.angle_gamma   90.00
#
_symmetry.space_group_name_H-M   'P 1'
#
loop_
_entity.id
_entity.type
_entity.pdbx_description
1 polymer ?
#
loop_
_entity_poly.entity_id
_entity_poly.type
_entity_poly.pdbx_seq_one_letter_code
_entity_poly.pdbx_strand_id
1 'polypeptide(L)'
;MKRLPKVSSGLARLRLFRSTVRLGIMGSTVLSILLWTLVAAFALDFWIRMGYLERGIVLVAVIGVTAWTVIRYLLPAVKVHESDMALAVMVDRRHGMHSDLVAAIQFDDEGRPQYGSMDLREVVIEYAGRAAAGLRFLQGFSPKELALRLLVFLITAVICLPPAAIYSGHTGAFLNRLLLGKAHYPTRTIIEESVSPGARAPYAHPVDFAVRARVRSGEMPKSGQVRIEALVTGLETTVELLPDKKDPNLYTGTLNRVLDDLSYT
;
A
#
# COMPACT_ATOMS: atom_id res chain seq x y z
N MET A 1 8.55 0.81 -46.37
CA MET A 1 9.11 1.77 -45.37
C MET A 1 8.06 2.85 -45.13
N LYS A 2 7.59 3.09 -43.90
CA LYS A 2 6.54 4.11 -43.62
C LYS A 2 6.99 5.51 -44.08
N ARG A 3 6.23 6.14 -44.98
CA ARG A 3 6.51 7.46 -45.57
C ARG A 3 6.03 8.62 -44.70
N LEU A 4 5.32 8.34 -43.61
CA LEU A 4 4.85 9.35 -42.63
C LEU A 4 5.54 9.26 -41.26
N PRO A 5 6.86 9.52 -41.15
CA PRO A 5 7.58 9.41 -39.88
C PRO A 5 7.13 10.43 -38.83
N LYS A 6 6.73 11.64 -39.24
CA LYS A 6 6.24 12.69 -38.31
C LYS A 6 4.83 12.41 -37.77
N VAL A 7 3.94 11.87 -38.58
CA VAL A 7 2.56 11.52 -38.17
C VAL A 7 2.57 10.25 -37.30
N SER A 8 3.31 9.22 -37.71
CA SER A 8 3.45 7.99 -36.92
C SER A 8 4.16 8.23 -35.57
N SER A 9 5.20 9.06 -35.53
CA SER A 9 5.85 9.44 -34.27
C SER A 9 4.98 10.34 -33.39
N GLY A 10 4.17 11.22 -33.98
CA GLY A 10 3.18 12.05 -33.27
C GLY A 10 2.07 11.20 -32.64
N LEU A 11 1.51 10.24 -33.39
CA LEU A 11 0.50 9.30 -32.91
C LEU A 11 1.07 8.33 -31.87
N ALA A 12 2.30 7.85 -32.04
CA ALA A 12 2.99 7.02 -31.06
C ALA A 12 3.25 7.78 -29.75
N ARG A 13 3.69 9.05 -29.81
CA ARG A 13 3.81 9.92 -28.64
C ARG A 13 2.47 10.15 -27.96
N LEU A 14 1.40 10.33 -28.71
CA LEU A 14 0.06 10.49 -28.14
C LEU A 14 -0.44 9.20 -27.46
N ARG A 15 -0.18 8.03 -28.06
CA ARG A 15 -0.48 6.71 -27.47
C ARG A 15 0.28 6.53 -26.16
N LEU A 16 1.59 6.77 -26.17
CA LEU A 16 2.44 6.64 -24.98
C LEU A 16 1.98 7.59 -23.87
N PHE A 17 1.71 8.86 -24.20
CA PHE A 17 1.25 9.85 -23.23
C PHE A 17 -0.14 9.54 -22.66
N ARG A 18 -1.10 9.08 -23.48
CA ARG A 18 -2.43 8.67 -23.00
C ARG A 18 -2.36 7.41 -22.13
N SER A 19 -1.50 6.47 -22.50
CA SER A 19 -1.27 5.25 -21.73
C SER A 19 -0.67 5.58 -20.35
N THR A 20 0.39 6.39 -20.31
CA THR A 20 1.03 6.78 -19.04
C THR A 20 0.12 7.61 -18.15
N VAL A 21 -0.63 8.55 -18.71
CA VAL A 21 -1.59 9.36 -17.94
C VAL A 21 -2.74 8.51 -17.41
N ARG A 22 -3.28 7.59 -18.21
CA ARG A 22 -4.35 6.68 -17.76
C ARG A 22 -3.86 5.74 -16.66
N LEU A 23 -2.67 5.16 -16.83
CA LEU A 23 -2.00 4.34 -15.82
C LEU A 23 -1.73 5.16 -14.55
N GLY A 24 -1.30 6.41 -14.67
CA GLY A 24 -1.08 7.30 -13.53
C GLY A 24 -2.37 7.61 -12.76
N ILE A 25 -3.45 7.93 -13.46
CA ILE A 25 -4.77 8.22 -12.84
C ILE A 25 -5.38 6.98 -12.17
N MET A 26 -5.30 5.83 -12.83
CA MET A 26 -5.85 4.59 -12.27
C MET A 26 -4.96 4.06 -11.15
N GLY A 27 -3.64 4.18 -11.29
CA GLY A 27 -2.66 3.86 -10.27
C GLY A 27 -2.83 4.69 -9.00
N SER A 28 -3.07 6.01 -9.13
CA SER A 28 -3.31 6.87 -7.96
C SER A 28 -4.58 6.47 -7.20
N THR A 29 -5.65 6.10 -7.93
CA THR A 29 -6.91 5.63 -7.32
C THR A 29 -6.71 4.33 -6.55
N VAL A 30 -6.00 3.36 -7.16
CA VAL A 30 -5.68 2.08 -6.50
C VAL A 30 -4.82 2.31 -5.27
N LEU A 31 -3.80 3.16 -5.37
CA LEU A 31 -2.90 3.45 -4.24
C LEU A 31 -3.63 4.17 -3.09
N SER A 32 -4.54 5.09 -3.39
CA SER A 32 -5.41 5.71 -2.38
C SER A 32 -6.31 4.70 -1.68
N ILE A 33 -6.97 3.80 -2.42
CA ILE A 33 -7.83 2.78 -1.80
C ILE A 33 -7.01 1.84 -0.93
N LEU A 34 -5.82 1.42 -1.41
CA LEU A 34 -4.91 0.57 -0.66
C LEU A 34 -4.48 1.24 0.65
N LEU A 35 -4.08 2.52 0.61
CA LEU A 35 -3.71 3.29 1.79
C LEU A 35 -4.85 3.33 2.82
N TRP A 36 -6.06 3.67 2.40
CA TRP A 36 -7.21 3.71 3.30
C TRP A 36 -7.58 2.33 3.87
N THR A 37 -7.45 1.28 3.07
CA THR A 37 -7.69 -0.11 3.50
C THR A 37 -6.69 -0.51 4.59
N LEU A 38 -5.41 -0.17 4.42
CA LEU A 38 -4.37 -0.42 5.42
C LEU A 38 -4.61 0.39 6.70
N VAL A 39 -4.99 1.67 6.59
CA VAL A 39 -5.33 2.51 7.75
C VAL A 39 -6.52 1.92 8.51
N ALA A 40 -7.57 1.46 7.81
CA ALA A 40 -8.71 0.82 8.44
C ALA A 40 -8.33 -0.49 9.15
N ALA A 41 -7.51 -1.32 8.52
CA ALA A 41 -6.99 -2.55 9.13
C ALA A 41 -6.14 -2.27 10.37
N PHE A 42 -5.30 -1.23 10.32
CA PHE A 42 -4.53 -0.77 11.47
C PHE A 42 -5.43 -0.31 12.62
N ALA A 43 -6.42 0.53 12.33
CA ALA A 43 -7.36 1.03 13.33
C ALA A 43 -8.13 -0.11 14.00
N LEU A 44 -8.57 -1.11 13.23
CA LEU A 44 -9.25 -2.30 13.74
C LEU A 44 -8.34 -3.16 14.63
N ASP A 45 -7.11 -3.45 14.20
CA ASP A 45 -6.17 -4.25 14.98
C ASP A 45 -5.78 -3.54 16.29
N PHE A 46 -5.62 -2.21 16.24
CA PHE A 46 -5.31 -1.40 17.40
C PHE A 46 -6.46 -1.34 18.41
N TRP A 47 -7.71 -1.19 17.98
CA TRP A 47 -8.87 -1.10 18.87
C TRP A 47 -9.32 -2.45 19.44
N ILE A 48 -9.34 -3.51 18.62
CA ILE A 48 -9.94 -4.79 19.00
C ILE A 48 -8.92 -5.72 19.68
N ARG A 49 -7.62 -5.36 19.68
CA ARG A 49 -6.51 -6.20 20.16
C ARG A 49 -6.59 -7.61 19.55
N MET A 50 -6.71 -7.66 18.24
CA MET A 50 -7.13 -8.87 17.53
C MET A 50 -6.23 -10.09 17.80
N GLY A 51 -6.87 -11.26 17.91
CA GLY A 51 -6.20 -12.56 17.96
C GLY A 51 -5.71 -13.04 16.59
N TYR A 52 -5.07 -14.21 16.52
CA TYR A 52 -4.51 -14.73 15.25
C TYR A 52 -5.58 -14.98 14.17
N LEU A 53 -6.75 -15.49 14.55
CA LEU A 53 -7.84 -15.80 13.60
C LEU A 53 -8.46 -14.53 13.00
N GLU A 54 -8.74 -13.54 13.83
CA GLU A 54 -9.30 -12.26 13.41
C GLU A 54 -8.35 -11.52 12.45
N ARG A 55 -7.04 -11.54 12.75
CA ARG A 55 -6.02 -11.00 11.86
C ARG A 55 -5.96 -11.74 10.53
N GLY A 56 -6.13 -13.06 10.52
CA GLY A 56 -6.23 -13.85 9.30
C GLY A 56 -7.39 -13.41 8.41
N ILE A 57 -8.57 -13.17 9.00
CA ILE A 57 -9.74 -12.67 8.28
C ILE A 57 -9.48 -11.29 7.69
N VAL A 58 -8.90 -10.37 8.49
CA VAL A 58 -8.54 -9.02 8.01
C VAL A 58 -7.53 -9.11 6.88
N LEU A 59 -6.50 -9.96 6.98
CA LEU A 59 -5.51 -10.15 5.92
C LEU A 59 -6.15 -10.61 4.60
N VAL A 60 -7.04 -11.60 4.66
CA VAL A 60 -7.79 -12.07 3.49
C VAL A 60 -8.65 -10.95 2.90
N ALA A 61 -9.28 -10.13 3.75
CA ALA A 61 -10.05 -8.97 3.29
C ALA A 61 -9.15 -7.92 2.60
N VAL A 62 -7.98 -7.60 3.16
CA VAL A 62 -7.02 -6.66 2.54
C VAL A 62 -6.54 -7.18 1.19
N ILE A 63 -6.18 -8.47 1.10
CA ILE A 63 -5.77 -9.11 -0.15
C ILE A 63 -6.93 -9.07 -1.17
N GLY A 64 -8.15 -9.40 -0.74
CA GLY A 64 -9.34 -9.37 -1.59
C GLY A 64 -9.64 -7.98 -2.16
N VAL A 65 -9.62 -6.94 -1.33
CA VAL A 65 -9.82 -5.55 -1.77
C VAL A 65 -8.70 -5.10 -2.72
N THR A 66 -7.46 -5.47 -2.43
CA THR A 66 -6.31 -5.15 -3.29
C THR A 66 -6.42 -5.83 -4.65
N ALA A 67 -6.75 -7.13 -4.68
CA ALA A 67 -6.95 -7.87 -5.93
C ALA A 67 -8.14 -7.31 -6.72
N TRP A 68 -9.26 -7.04 -6.05
CA TRP A 68 -10.45 -6.47 -6.68
C TRP A 68 -10.17 -5.10 -7.30
N THR A 69 -9.48 -4.20 -6.59
CA THR A 69 -9.12 -2.88 -7.14
C THR A 69 -8.20 -2.98 -8.35
N VAL A 70 -7.20 -3.86 -8.31
CA VAL A 70 -6.31 -4.10 -9.47
C VAL A 70 -7.10 -4.66 -10.66
N ILE A 71 -7.95 -5.66 -10.45
CA ILE A 71 -8.75 -6.27 -11.51
C ILE A 71 -9.77 -5.28 -12.08
N ARG A 72 -10.37 -4.44 -11.23
CA ARG A 72 -11.44 -3.52 -11.62
C ARG A 72 -10.92 -2.25 -12.30
N TYR A 73 -9.75 -1.77 -11.92
CA TYR A 73 -9.22 -0.46 -12.36
C TYR A 73 -7.96 -0.57 -13.21
N LEU A 74 -6.97 -1.40 -12.86
CA LEU A 74 -5.71 -1.52 -13.60
C LEU A 74 -5.81 -2.42 -14.84
N LEU A 75 -6.44 -3.60 -14.72
CA LEU A 75 -6.56 -4.53 -15.87
C LEU A 75 -7.31 -3.92 -17.08
N PRO A 76 -8.45 -3.22 -16.91
CA PRO A 76 -9.11 -2.59 -18.05
C PRO A 76 -8.27 -1.48 -18.69
N ALA A 77 -7.44 -0.79 -17.89
CA ALA A 77 -6.52 0.23 -18.38
C ALA A 77 -5.50 -0.34 -19.36
N VAL A 78 -4.93 -1.50 -19.00
CA VAL A 78 -3.87 -2.19 -19.75
C VAL A 78 -4.43 -2.94 -20.95
N LYS A 79 -5.67 -3.47 -20.86
CA LYS A 79 -6.25 -4.28 -21.93
C LYS A 79 -6.62 -3.49 -23.20
N VAL A 80 -6.87 -2.17 -23.09
CA VAL A 80 -7.25 -1.34 -24.24
C VAL A 80 -6.05 -1.06 -25.13
N HIS A 81 -5.97 -1.77 -26.24
CA HIS A 81 -5.02 -1.48 -27.32
C HIS A 81 -5.61 -0.38 -28.22
N GLU A 82 -5.20 0.88 -28.04
CA GLU A 82 -5.60 1.97 -28.95
C GLU A 82 -4.83 1.85 -30.27
N SER A 83 -5.49 1.40 -31.36
CA SER A 83 -4.88 1.31 -32.70
C SER A 83 -4.59 2.69 -33.29
N ASP A 84 -3.57 2.78 -34.17
CA ASP A 84 -3.16 4.05 -34.81
C ASP A 84 -4.33 4.69 -35.58
N MET A 85 -5.18 3.85 -36.17
CA MET A 85 -6.38 4.25 -36.89
C MET A 85 -7.43 4.87 -35.97
N ALA A 86 -7.67 4.28 -34.80
CA ALA A 86 -8.63 4.82 -33.83
C ALA A 86 -8.18 6.17 -33.27
N LEU A 87 -6.88 6.35 -33.06
CA LEU A 87 -6.26 7.61 -32.68
C LEU A 87 -6.42 8.68 -33.78
N ALA A 88 -6.21 8.30 -35.04
CA ALA A 88 -6.38 9.19 -36.18
C ALA A 88 -7.83 9.70 -36.33
N VAL A 89 -8.82 8.80 -36.24
CA VAL A 89 -10.26 9.15 -36.26
C VAL A 89 -10.61 10.14 -35.15
N MET A 90 -10.03 9.95 -33.96
CA MET A 90 -10.29 10.81 -32.80
C MET A 90 -9.71 12.22 -32.98
N VAL A 91 -8.54 12.33 -33.62
CA VAL A 91 -7.89 13.60 -33.95
C VAL A 91 -8.66 14.32 -35.07
N ASP A 92 -9.06 13.60 -36.12
CA ASP A 92 -9.86 14.11 -37.25
C ASP A 92 -11.18 14.72 -36.76
N ARG A 93 -11.96 13.96 -35.97
CA ARG A 93 -13.25 14.41 -35.43
C ARG A 93 -13.13 15.69 -34.60
N ARG A 94 -12.00 15.90 -33.91
CA ARG A 94 -11.82 17.03 -33.00
C ARG A 94 -11.31 18.28 -33.68
N HIS A 95 -10.57 18.14 -34.78
CA HIS A 95 -10.03 19.25 -35.56
C HIS A 95 -10.82 19.54 -36.84
N GLY A 96 -11.89 18.78 -37.10
CA GLY A 96 -12.74 18.97 -38.28
C GLY A 96 -12.03 18.64 -39.59
N MET A 97 -10.93 17.87 -39.54
CA MET A 97 -10.25 17.41 -40.74
C MET A 97 -11.10 16.31 -41.39
N HIS A 98 -11.51 16.52 -42.64
CA HIS A 98 -12.55 15.77 -43.34
C HIS A 98 -12.08 14.36 -43.77
N SER A 99 -11.72 13.48 -42.84
CA SER A 99 -11.28 12.10 -43.11
C SER A 99 -9.89 11.96 -43.77
N ASP A 100 -9.17 13.06 -43.98
CA ASP A 100 -7.89 13.09 -44.71
C ASP A 100 -6.75 12.41 -43.95
N LEU A 101 -6.73 12.51 -42.61
CA LEU A 101 -5.68 11.88 -41.79
C LEU A 101 -5.84 10.36 -41.74
N VAL A 102 -7.08 9.89 -41.68
CA VAL A 102 -7.42 8.47 -41.73
C VAL A 102 -7.06 7.88 -43.09
N ALA A 103 -7.38 8.59 -44.18
CA ALA A 103 -7.02 8.20 -45.54
C ALA A 103 -5.49 8.13 -45.72
N ALA A 104 -4.76 9.14 -45.26
CA ALA A 104 -3.29 9.16 -45.35
C ALA A 104 -2.62 7.99 -44.61
N ILE A 105 -3.15 7.57 -43.46
CA ILE A 105 -2.62 6.41 -42.71
C ILE A 105 -2.97 5.09 -43.40
N GLN A 106 -4.15 4.98 -44.01
CA GLN A 106 -4.52 3.80 -44.80
C GLN A 106 -3.66 3.65 -46.06
N PHE A 107 -3.32 4.78 -46.70
CA PHE A 107 -2.48 4.81 -47.89
C PHE A 107 -0.99 4.57 -47.61
N ASP A 108 -0.50 4.88 -46.41
CA ASP A 108 0.88 4.58 -45.97
C ASP A 108 1.10 3.10 -45.59
N ASP A 109 0.03 2.28 -45.49
CA ASP A 109 0.10 0.85 -45.14
C ASP A 109 0.41 -0.03 -46.37
N GLU A 110 1.70 -0.23 -46.66
CA GLU A 110 2.22 -1.02 -47.79
C GLU A 110 1.75 -2.50 -47.82
N GLY A 111 1.21 -3.02 -46.71
CA GLY A 111 0.77 -4.42 -46.59
C GLY A 111 -0.67 -4.70 -47.05
N ARG A 112 -1.44 -3.68 -47.44
CA ARG A 112 -2.83 -3.85 -47.92
C ARG A 112 -2.88 -3.76 -49.45
N PRO A 113 -3.73 -4.55 -50.13
CA PRO A 113 -4.03 -4.33 -51.54
C PRO A 113 -4.74 -2.97 -51.69
N GLN A 114 -4.00 -1.99 -52.19
CA GLN A 114 -4.49 -0.63 -52.39
C GLN A 114 -4.81 -0.42 -53.88
N TYR A 115 -6.02 0.07 -54.16
CA TYR A 115 -6.49 0.43 -55.50
C TYR A 115 -6.43 1.95 -55.67
N GLY A 116 -5.84 2.45 -56.77
CA GLY A 116 -5.79 3.88 -57.08
C GLY A 116 -4.50 4.35 -57.75
N SER A 117 -4.43 5.65 -58.06
CA SER A 117 -3.24 6.30 -58.63
C SER A 117 -2.17 6.56 -57.56
N MET A 118 -0.92 6.23 -57.88
CA MET A 118 0.26 6.50 -57.05
C MET A 118 0.43 8.00 -56.76
N ASP A 119 0.12 8.86 -57.72
CA ASP A 119 0.30 10.31 -57.60
C ASP A 119 -0.73 10.92 -56.63
N LEU A 120 -2.00 10.47 -56.72
CA LEU A 120 -3.05 10.93 -55.81
C LEU A 120 -2.73 10.52 -54.37
N ARG A 121 -2.14 9.34 -54.20
CA ARG A 121 -1.69 8.80 -52.92
C ARG A 121 -0.61 9.69 -52.29
N GLU A 122 0.40 10.05 -53.08
CA GLU A 122 1.51 10.87 -52.61
C GLU A 122 1.04 12.28 -52.20
N VAL A 123 0.12 12.88 -52.96
CA VAL A 123 -0.49 14.18 -52.64
C VAL A 123 -1.29 14.14 -51.34
N VAL A 124 -2.11 13.11 -51.11
CA VAL A 124 -2.90 12.97 -49.87
C VAL A 124 -2.00 12.75 -48.66
N ILE A 125 -0.96 11.91 -48.81
CA ILE A 125 0.05 11.67 -47.77
C ILE A 125 0.78 12.98 -47.42
N GLU A 126 1.20 13.74 -48.42
CA GLU A 126 1.93 14.98 -48.21
C GLU A 126 1.05 16.09 -47.59
N TYR A 127 -0.19 16.24 -48.08
CA TYR A 127 -1.15 17.21 -47.56
C TYR A 127 -1.49 16.92 -46.10
N ALA A 128 -1.83 15.67 -45.77
CA ALA A 128 -2.11 15.26 -44.40
C ALA A 128 -0.87 15.40 -43.50
N GLY A 129 0.33 15.15 -44.03
CA GLY A 129 1.59 15.37 -43.32
C GLY A 129 1.83 16.83 -42.94
N ARG A 130 1.51 17.78 -43.83
CA ARG A 130 1.60 19.23 -43.55
C ARG A 130 0.50 19.70 -42.60
N ALA A 131 -0.74 19.24 -42.78
CA ALA A 131 -1.85 19.56 -41.89
C ALA A 131 -1.59 19.04 -40.46
N ALA A 132 -1.06 17.82 -40.33
CA ALA A 132 -0.70 17.21 -39.06
C ALA A 132 0.47 17.92 -38.34
N ALA A 133 1.38 18.57 -39.07
CA ALA A 133 2.52 19.28 -38.49
C ALA A 133 2.11 20.49 -37.64
N GLY A 134 0.91 21.06 -37.87
CA GLY A 134 0.35 22.15 -37.08
C GLY A 134 -0.49 21.71 -35.86
N LEU A 135 -0.79 20.41 -35.73
CA LEU A 135 -1.69 19.91 -34.71
C LEU A 135 -1.00 19.80 -33.35
N ARG A 136 -1.57 20.45 -32.34
CA ARG A 136 -1.22 20.21 -30.93
C ARG A 136 -1.97 18.99 -30.42
N PHE A 137 -1.47 17.82 -30.81
CA PHE A 137 -1.97 16.49 -30.42
C PHE A 137 -2.36 16.37 -28.93
N LEU A 138 -1.62 17.02 -28.02
CA LEU A 138 -1.82 16.97 -26.56
C LEU A 138 -3.02 17.79 -26.02
N GLN A 139 -3.67 18.65 -26.80
CA GLN A 139 -4.83 19.44 -26.33
C GLN A 139 -6.09 18.61 -26.10
N GLY A 140 -6.05 17.30 -26.37
CA GLY A 140 -7.09 16.29 -26.14
C GLY A 140 -7.53 16.06 -24.69
N PHE A 141 -6.78 16.57 -23.71
CA PHE A 141 -6.94 16.20 -22.30
C PHE A 141 -7.57 17.32 -21.48
N SER A 142 -8.46 16.98 -20.53
CA SER A 142 -8.92 17.92 -19.50
C SER A 142 -7.89 17.93 -18.34
N PRO A 143 -7.01 18.94 -18.22
CA PRO A 143 -6.04 19.01 -17.12
C PRO A 143 -6.74 19.08 -15.76
N LYS A 144 -8.01 19.52 -15.73
CA LYS A 144 -8.84 19.66 -14.52
C LYS A 144 -9.12 18.32 -13.83
N GLU A 145 -9.47 17.27 -14.57
CA GLU A 145 -9.78 15.96 -13.97
C GLU A 145 -8.52 15.29 -13.42
N LEU A 146 -7.41 15.43 -14.13
CA LEU A 146 -6.12 14.90 -13.69
C LEU A 146 -5.65 15.64 -12.43
N ALA A 147 -5.73 16.97 -12.42
CA ALA A 147 -5.37 17.79 -11.27
C ALA A 147 -6.23 17.45 -10.05
N LEU A 148 -7.55 17.29 -10.22
CA LEU A 148 -8.44 16.94 -9.11
C LEU A 148 -8.09 15.56 -8.51
N ARG A 149 -7.86 14.55 -9.34
CA ARG A 149 -7.49 13.20 -8.86
C ARG A 149 -6.11 13.15 -8.24
N LEU A 150 -5.16 13.90 -8.80
CA LEU A 150 -3.82 14.01 -8.24
C LEU A 150 -3.85 14.75 -6.90
N LEU A 151 -4.69 15.78 -6.77
CA LEU A 151 -4.91 16.50 -5.52
C LEU A 151 -5.53 15.58 -4.45
N VAL A 152 -6.54 14.77 -4.78
CA VAL A 152 -7.12 13.78 -3.85
C VAL A 152 -6.07 12.77 -3.40
N PHE A 153 -5.25 12.26 -4.32
CA PHE A 153 -4.14 11.37 -3.98
C PHE A 153 -3.13 12.04 -3.04
N LEU A 154 -2.75 13.29 -3.33
CA LEU A 154 -1.78 14.05 -2.54
C LEU A 154 -2.33 14.31 -1.12
N ILE A 155 -3.59 14.69 -1.00
CA ILE A 155 -4.29 14.82 0.30
C ILE A 155 -4.29 13.48 1.04
N THR A 156 -4.62 12.39 0.36
CA THR A 156 -4.61 11.04 0.97
C THR A 156 -3.23 10.68 1.49
N ALA A 157 -2.18 10.96 0.71
CA ALA A 157 -0.80 10.69 1.07
C ALA A 157 -0.35 11.53 2.28
N VAL A 158 -0.71 12.82 2.31
CA VAL A 158 -0.42 13.72 3.44
C VAL A 158 -1.16 13.30 4.71
N ILE A 159 -2.35 12.72 4.60
CA ILE A 159 -3.09 12.22 5.77
C ILE A 159 -2.48 10.91 6.29
N CYS A 160 -2.09 9.99 5.40
CA CYS A 160 -1.70 8.63 5.79
C CYS A 160 -0.20 8.47 6.12
N LEU A 161 0.70 9.12 5.35
CA LEU A 161 2.13 8.86 5.44
C LEU A 161 2.82 9.51 6.65
N PRO A 162 2.56 10.78 7.03
CA PRO A 162 3.23 11.41 8.16
C PRO A 162 3.01 10.70 9.50
N PRO A 163 1.79 10.25 9.86
CA PRO A 163 1.59 9.45 11.07
C PRO A 163 2.39 8.15 11.05
N ALA A 164 2.47 7.47 9.90
CA ALA A 164 3.25 6.24 9.75
C ALA A 164 4.77 6.49 9.94
N ALA A 165 5.27 7.65 9.52
CA ALA A 165 6.67 8.02 9.70
C ALA A 165 6.98 8.41 11.16
N ILE A 166 6.10 9.19 11.80
CA ILE A 166 6.26 9.64 13.19
C ILE A 166 6.16 8.46 14.16
N TYR A 167 5.24 7.53 13.91
CA TYR A 167 5.00 6.35 14.75
C TYR A 167 5.54 5.07 14.10
N SER A 168 6.77 5.11 13.58
CA SER A 168 7.41 3.99 12.88
C SER A 168 7.41 2.67 13.66
N GLY A 169 7.50 2.74 15.00
CA GLY A 169 7.39 1.56 15.86
C GLY A 169 6.01 0.90 15.84
N HIS A 170 4.93 1.68 15.75
CA HIS A 170 3.57 1.15 15.63
C HIS A 170 3.33 0.59 14.23
N THR A 171 3.83 1.26 13.18
CA THR A 171 3.73 0.77 11.80
C THR A 171 4.49 -0.53 11.61
N GLY A 172 5.70 -0.66 12.14
CA GLY A 172 6.47 -1.91 12.10
C GLY A 172 5.79 -3.06 12.85
N ALA A 173 5.26 -2.79 14.05
CA ALA A 173 4.49 -3.77 14.82
C ALA A 173 3.22 -4.20 14.08
N PHE A 174 2.50 -3.26 13.45
CA PHE A 174 1.33 -3.55 12.64
C PHE A 174 1.66 -4.43 11.44
N LEU A 175 2.69 -4.09 10.65
CA LEU A 175 3.07 -4.90 9.49
C LEU A 175 3.47 -6.32 9.90
N ASN A 176 4.20 -6.46 11.00
CA ASN A 176 4.55 -7.77 11.55
C ASN A 176 3.30 -8.54 11.99
N ARG A 177 2.38 -7.89 12.73
CA ARG A 177 1.11 -8.50 13.16
C ARG A 177 0.17 -8.84 12.00
N LEU A 178 0.13 -8.01 10.96
CA LEU A 178 -0.66 -8.22 9.74
C LEU A 178 -0.16 -9.46 8.98
N LEU A 179 1.15 -9.70 8.99
CA LEU A 179 1.79 -10.93 8.49
C LEU A 179 1.78 -12.07 9.54
N LEU A 180 0.86 -12.03 10.50
CA LEU A 180 0.64 -13.03 11.55
C LEU A 180 1.81 -13.23 12.54
N GLY A 181 2.74 -12.29 12.60
CA GLY A 181 3.81 -12.30 13.58
C GLY A 181 3.37 -11.92 15.00
N LYS A 182 4.29 -12.15 15.95
CA LYS A 182 4.04 -12.03 17.40
C LYS A 182 4.47 -10.69 18.01
N ALA A 183 4.71 -9.67 17.18
CA ALA A 183 5.12 -8.36 17.70
C ALA A 183 4.03 -7.70 18.53
N HIS A 184 4.43 -7.07 19.63
CA HIS A 184 3.56 -6.26 20.46
C HIS A 184 3.65 -4.79 20.01
N TYR A 185 2.54 -4.06 20.10
CA TYR A 185 2.59 -2.61 19.90
C TYR A 185 3.47 -1.99 20.98
N PRO A 186 4.34 -1.02 20.63
CA PRO A 186 5.23 -0.40 21.60
C PRO A 186 4.41 0.29 22.69
N THR A 187 4.51 -0.21 23.92
CA THR A 187 3.91 0.39 25.11
C THR A 187 4.77 1.53 25.64
N ARG A 188 4.17 2.44 26.41
CA ARG A 188 4.86 3.59 27.04
C ARG A 188 5.93 3.16 28.07
N THR A 189 5.81 1.93 28.57
CA THR A 189 6.74 1.26 29.48
C THR A 189 7.54 0.20 28.72
N ILE A 190 8.86 0.23 28.92
CA ILE A 190 9.80 -0.79 28.41
C ILE A 190 10.29 -1.59 29.63
N ILE A 191 10.23 -2.91 29.55
CA ILE A 191 10.82 -3.79 30.55
C ILE A 191 12.31 -3.89 30.21
N GLU A 192 13.19 -3.40 31.09
CA GLU A 192 14.64 -3.43 30.85
C GLU A 192 15.27 -4.75 31.30
N GLU A 193 14.80 -5.26 32.44
CA GLU A 193 15.42 -6.39 33.09
C GLU A 193 14.39 -7.12 33.95
N SER A 194 14.20 -8.42 33.69
CA SER A 194 13.55 -9.32 34.63
C SER A 194 14.61 -9.92 35.53
N VAL A 195 14.69 -9.46 36.78
CA VAL A 195 15.51 -10.09 37.82
C VAL A 195 14.73 -11.27 38.37
N SER A 196 14.99 -12.44 37.80
CA SER A 196 14.41 -13.72 38.21
C SER A 196 15.38 -14.48 39.13
N PRO A 197 14.88 -15.27 40.10
CA PRO A 197 15.71 -16.17 40.88
C PRO A 197 16.07 -17.43 40.06
N GLY A 198 16.70 -17.24 38.89
CA GLY A 198 17.20 -18.32 38.04
C GLY A 198 16.12 -19.29 37.49
N ALA A 199 16.52 -20.15 36.55
CA ALA A 199 15.62 -21.14 35.93
C ALA A 199 15.27 -22.33 36.86
N ARG A 200 15.74 -22.32 38.11
CA ARG A 200 15.56 -23.41 39.09
C ARG A 200 15.20 -22.81 40.43
N ALA A 201 13.91 -22.72 40.70
CA ALA A 201 13.42 -22.34 42.01
C ALA A 201 13.46 -23.57 42.94
N PRO A 202 13.98 -23.46 44.18
CA PRO A 202 13.89 -24.55 45.15
C PRO A 202 12.42 -24.84 45.47
N TYR A 203 12.03 -26.11 45.33
CA TYR A 203 10.67 -26.58 45.58
C TYR A 203 10.14 -26.14 46.96
N ALA A 204 8.87 -25.78 47.01
CA ALA A 204 8.14 -25.40 48.23
C ALA A 204 8.65 -24.15 48.98
N HIS A 205 9.54 -23.36 48.38
CA HIS A 205 9.96 -22.06 48.90
C HIS A 205 9.25 -20.90 48.19
N PRO A 206 9.07 -19.76 48.87
CA PRO A 206 8.57 -18.56 48.22
C PRO A 206 9.61 -18.05 47.21
N VAL A 207 9.11 -17.61 46.06
CA VAL A 207 9.94 -17.11 44.96
C VAL A 207 9.57 -15.66 44.70
N ASP A 208 10.54 -14.77 44.88
CA ASP A 208 10.38 -13.34 44.64
C ASP A 208 10.73 -13.02 43.18
N PHE A 209 9.78 -12.42 42.48
CA PHE A 209 9.97 -11.90 41.14
C PHE A 209 10.18 -10.40 41.21
N ALA A 210 11.25 -9.93 40.57
CA ALA A 210 11.55 -8.51 40.46
C ALA A 210 11.65 -8.12 38.98
N VAL A 211 10.82 -7.18 38.55
CA VAL A 211 10.85 -6.64 37.19
C VAL A 211 11.23 -5.18 37.25
N ARG A 212 12.34 -4.84 36.62
CA ARG A 212 12.77 -3.45 36.44
C ARG A 212 12.18 -2.91 35.14
N ALA A 213 11.33 -1.91 35.27
CA ALA A 213 10.73 -1.22 34.14
C ALA A 213 11.32 0.18 34.02
N ARG A 214 11.61 0.62 32.78
CA ARG A 214 11.95 2.01 32.48
C ARG A 214 10.85 2.63 31.63
N VAL A 215 10.42 3.82 32.04
CA VAL A 215 9.45 4.61 31.29
C VAL A 215 10.18 5.36 30.18
N ARG A 216 9.71 5.24 28.94
CA ARG A 216 10.23 6.03 27.82
C ARG A 216 9.54 7.40 27.72
N SER A 217 8.27 7.49 28.12
CA SER A 217 7.49 8.73 28.24
C SER A 217 6.18 8.46 29.00
N GLY A 218 5.88 9.24 30.05
CA GLY A 218 4.64 9.16 30.83
C GLY A 218 4.82 8.74 32.29
N GLU A 219 3.74 8.24 32.90
CA GLU A 219 3.70 7.77 34.30
C GLU A 219 3.89 6.26 34.39
N MET A 220 4.53 5.80 35.47
CA MET A 220 4.69 4.39 35.82
C MET A 220 3.30 3.73 36.06
N PRO A 221 3.08 2.49 35.58
CA PRO A 221 1.84 1.77 35.87
C PRO A 221 1.71 1.49 37.38
N LYS A 222 0.50 1.56 37.94
CA LYS A 222 0.29 1.36 39.39
C LYS A 222 0.52 -0.09 39.85
N SER A 223 0.45 -1.04 38.94
CA SER A 223 0.71 -2.47 39.16
C SER A 223 1.14 -3.14 37.85
N GLY A 224 1.86 -4.25 37.96
CA GLY A 224 2.20 -5.15 36.87
C GLY A 224 1.64 -6.55 37.13
N GLN A 225 1.65 -7.42 36.13
CA GLN A 225 1.31 -8.84 36.30
C GLN A 225 2.38 -9.66 35.58
N VAL A 226 2.82 -10.74 36.22
CA VAL A 226 3.66 -11.77 35.59
C VAL A 226 2.82 -13.01 35.46
N ARG A 227 2.77 -13.56 34.24
CA ARG A 227 2.14 -14.85 34.00
C ARG A 227 3.22 -15.92 34.09
N ILE A 228 2.98 -16.89 34.96
CA ILE A 228 3.87 -18.00 35.23
C ILE A 228 3.18 -19.27 34.75
N GLU A 229 3.87 -20.06 33.94
CA GLU A 229 3.40 -21.35 33.43
C GLU A 229 4.29 -22.46 34.02
N ALA A 230 3.67 -23.42 34.70
CA ALA A 230 4.36 -24.60 35.20
C ALA A 230 4.70 -25.55 34.03
N LEU A 231 5.98 -25.89 33.86
CA LEU A 231 6.46 -26.68 32.71
C LEU A 231 5.89 -28.10 32.65
N VAL A 232 5.61 -28.71 33.81
CA VAL A 232 5.19 -30.12 33.91
C VAL A 232 3.66 -30.25 33.86
N THR A 233 2.96 -29.34 34.52
CA THR A 233 1.50 -29.40 34.70
C THR A 233 0.73 -28.48 33.75
N GLY A 234 1.40 -27.53 33.08
CA GLY A 234 0.76 -26.53 32.21
C GLY A 234 -0.15 -25.55 32.97
N LEU A 235 -0.05 -25.50 34.30
CA LEU A 235 -0.85 -24.61 35.14
C LEU A 235 -0.35 -23.17 35.01
N GLU A 236 -1.22 -22.27 34.54
CA GLU A 236 -0.97 -20.83 34.53
C GLU A 236 -1.32 -20.22 35.90
N THR A 237 -0.38 -19.51 36.51
CA THR A 237 -0.59 -18.69 37.72
C THR A 237 -0.18 -17.25 37.43
N THR A 238 -1.02 -16.29 37.80
CA THR A 238 -0.72 -14.87 37.66
C THR A 238 -0.30 -14.30 39.00
N VAL A 239 0.89 -13.68 39.04
CA VAL A 239 1.38 -12.95 40.22
C VAL A 239 1.26 -11.45 39.93
N GLU A 240 0.56 -10.74 40.81
CA GLU A 240 0.52 -9.28 40.75
C GLU A 240 1.85 -8.72 41.28
N LEU A 241 2.46 -7.84 40.49
CA LEU A 241 3.63 -7.09 40.90
C LEU A 241 3.22 -5.70 41.36
N LEU A 242 3.71 -5.31 42.53
CA LEU A 242 3.52 -3.97 43.08
C LEU A 242 4.85 -3.20 43.07
N PRO A 243 4.83 -1.87 42.86
CA PRO A 243 6.04 -1.07 42.94
C PRO A 243 6.65 -1.20 44.34
N ASP A 244 7.95 -1.44 44.40
CA ASP A 244 8.68 -1.51 45.65
C ASP A 244 8.66 -0.14 46.35
N LYS A 245 8.59 -0.16 47.68
CA LYS A 245 8.55 1.06 48.51
C LYS A 245 9.87 1.83 48.46
N LYS A 246 10.97 1.18 48.06
CA LYS A 246 12.32 1.75 48.04
C LYS A 246 12.77 2.22 46.65
N ASP A 247 12.34 1.54 45.58
CA ASP A 247 12.66 1.91 44.20
C ASP A 247 11.38 1.91 43.35
N PRO A 248 10.89 3.08 42.89
CA PRO A 248 9.67 3.17 42.08
C PRO A 248 9.81 2.56 40.68
N ASN A 249 11.05 2.20 40.26
CA ASN A 249 11.31 1.53 38.98
C ASN A 249 11.33 0.00 39.11
N LEU A 250 11.21 -0.54 40.34
CA LEU A 250 11.25 -1.95 40.64
C LEU A 250 9.86 -2.44 41.04
N TYR A 251 9.34 -3.43 40.31
CA TYR A 251 8.09 -4.09 40.63
C TYR A 251 8.39 -5.45 41.23
N THR A 252 7.85 -5.72 42.42
CA THR A 252 8.09 -6.97 43.15
C THR A 252 6.78 -7.71 43.39
N GLY A 253 6.83 -9.04 43.30
CA GLY A 253 5.72 -9.91 43.66
C GLY A 253 6.23 -11.28 44.09
N THR A 254 5.58 -11.88 45.07
CA THR A 254 6.02 -13.13 45.68
C THR A 254 5.03 -14.24 45.33
N LEU A 255 5.55 -15.33 44.77
CA LEU A 255 4.80 -16.58 44.64
C LEU A 255 5.06 -17.43 45.88
N ASN A 256 4.03 -17.59 46.73
CA ASN A 256 4.18 -18.21 48.05
C ASN A 256 4.66 -19.67 48.02
N ARG A 257 4.35 -20.42 46.95
CA ARG A 257 4.75 -21.82 46.79
C ARG A 257 4.97 -22.15 45.32
N VAL A 258 6.14 -22.68 45.02
CA VAL A 258 6.47 -23.26 43.71
C VAL A 258 6.43 -24.78 43.81
N LEU A 259 5.60 -25.41 42.98
CA LEU A 259 5.39 -26.86 42.97
C LEU A 259 6.15 -27.57 41.83
N ASP A 260 6.52 -26.84 40.78
CA ASP A 260 7.16 -27.34 39.55
C ASP A 260 8.17 -26.33 38.99
N ASP A 261 9.01 -26.78 38.05
CA ASP A 261 9.83 -25.88 37.23
C ASP A 261 8.95 -24.89 36.45
N LEU A 262 9.41 -23.64 36.34
CA LEU A 262 8.61 -22.51 35.87
C LEU A 262 9.16 -21.89 34.57
N SER A 263 8.25 -21.55 33.67
CA SER A 263 8.45 -20.62 32.56
C SER A 263 7.63 -19.36 32.83
N TYR A 264 8.15 -18.18 32.50
CA TYR A 264 7.46 -16.90 32.73
C TYR A 264 7.54 -16.01 31.50
N THR A 265 6.47 -15.26 31.22
CA THR A 265 6.35 -14.32 30.09
C THR A 265 5.72 -13.01 30.52
#